data_AF-A0AA36I069-F1
#
_entry.id   AF-A0AA36I069-F1
#
_cell.length_a   1.000
_cell.length_b   1.000
_cell.length_c   1.000
_cell.angle_alpha   90.00
_cell.angle_beta   90.00
_cell.angle_gamma   90.00
#
_symmetry.space_group_name_H-M   'P 1'
#
loop_
_entity.id
_entity.type
_entity.pdbx_description
1 polymer ?
#
loop_
_entity_poly.entity_id
_entity_poly.type
_entity_poly.pdbx_seq_one_letter_code
_entity_poly.pdbx_strand_id
1 'polypeptide(L)'
;MRYARFADLKVCEKRLQLRERRPARENFADSVDEALNRERAVLERARQDLLTLEAEAQRYLSDLQAMRIELSRDTGARRLQVESELAHMRSATGPSLPEVNKPAHQVIKLLTEEEAKSLKERSVAVIARSNQLPGRAERLTLRIRQEGEG
;
A
#
# COMPACT_ATOMS: atom_id res chain seq x y z
N MET A 1 10.07 -8.68 14.87
CA MET A 1 10.94 -9.39 13.91
C MET A 1 10.10 -9.95 12.77
N ARG A 2 10.43 -9.63 11.50
CA ARG A 2 9.73 -10.13 10.29
C ARG A 2 9.71 -11.66 10.20
N TYR A 3 10.70 -12.34 10.81
CA TYR A 3 10.87 -13.79 10.81
C TYR A 3 9.97 -14.55 11.79
N ALA A 4 9.38 -13.90 12.79
CA ALA A 4 8.52 -14.57 13.76
C ALA A 4 7.20 -15.07 13.14
N ARG A 5 6.77 -14.48 12.01
CA ARG A 5 5.50 -14.79 11.33
C ARG A 5 5.51 -16.08 10.52
N PHE A 6 6.67 -16.71 10.32
CA PHE A 6 6.81 -17.94 9.52
C PHE A 6 7.40 -19.10 10.33
N ALA A 7 7.15 -19.09 11.64
CA ALA A 7 7.65 -20.12 12.54
C ALA A 7 7.17 -21.52 12.11
N ASP A 8 5.90 -21.66 11.72
CA ASP A 8 5.32 -22.95 11.32
C ASP A 8 6.00 -23.53 10.09
N LEU A 9 6.30 -22.69 9.08
CA LEU A 9 7.08 -23.13 7.91
C LEU A 9 8.48 -23.61 8.32
N LYS A 10 9.14 -22.91 9.24
CA LYS A 10 10.45 -23.33 9.76
C LYS A 10 10.40 -24.62 10.55
N VAL A 11 9.34 -24.84 11.32
CA VAL A 11 9.10 -26.11 12.00
C VAL A 11 8.89 -27.24 10.98
N CYS A 12 8.06 -27.01 9.96
CA CYS A 12 7.82 -27.99 8.90
C CYS A 12 9.10 -28.34 8.12
N GLU A 13 9.86 -27.33 7.67
CA GLU A 13 11.19 -27.51 7.06
C GLU A 13 12.12 -28.33 7.97
N LYS A 14 12.13 -28.05 9.27
CA LYS A 14 12.97 -28.77 10.22
C LYS A 14 12.55 -30.23 10.39
N ARG A 15 11.25 -30.52 10.39
CA ARG A 15 10.71 -31.89 10.45
C ARG A 15 11.12 -32.69 9.22
N LEU A 16 11.04 -32.09 8.02
CA LEU A 16 11.52 -32.71 6.78
C LEU A 16 13.04 -32.98 6.82
N GLN A 17 13.86 -32.01 7.26
CA GLN A 17 15.31 -32.20 7.41
C GLN A 17 15.68 -33.33 8.38
N LEU A 18 14.91 -33.51 9.46
CA LEU A 18 15.14 -34.61 10.41
C LEU A 18 14.79 -35.97 9.79
N ARG A 19 13.81 -36.01 8.89
CA ARG A 19 13.40 -37.22 8.16
C ARG A 19 14.42 -37.62 7.10
N GLU A 20 14.96 -36.65 6.36
CA GLU A 20 16.05 -36.87 5.39
C GLU A 20 17.30 -37.49 6.02
N ARG A 21 17.52 -37.27 7.33
CA ARG A 21 18.65 -37.80 8.09
C ARG A 21 18.41 -39.17 8.71
N ARG A 22 17.23 -39.77 8.53
CA ARG A 22 16.94 -41.11 9.05
C ARG A 22 17.86 -42.15 8.38
N PRO A 23 18.23 -43.23 9.09
CA PRO A 23 18.97 -44.34 8.49
C PRO A 23 18.24 -44.88 7.26
N ALA A 24 18.98 -45.36 6.24
CA ALA A 24 18.39 -45.81 4.97
C ALA A 24 17.29 -46.87 5.12
N ARG A 25 17.31 -47.66 6.20
CA ARG A 25 16.29 -48.69 6.50
C ARG A 25 14.95 -48.09 6.95
N GLU A 26 14.94 -46.85 7.44
CA GLU A 26 13.78 -46.12 7.94
C GLU A 26 13.41 -44.93 7.04
N ASN A 27 14.15 -44.74 5.94
CA ASN A 27 13.93 -43.67 4.98
C ASN A 27 13.01 -44.16 3.86
N PHE A 28 11.72 -44.20 4.17
CA PHE A 28 10.67 -44.53 3.21
C PHE A 28 9.62 -43.42 3.19
N ALA A 29 8.99 -43.22 2.02
CA ALA A 29 7.87 -42.30 1.87
C ALA A 29 6.66 -42.89 2.61
N ASP A 30 6.30 -42.26 3.71
CA ASP A 30 5.13 -42.60 4.51
C ASP A 30 4.06 -41.50 4.41
N SER A 31 2.86 -41.77 4.93
CA SER A 31 1.76 -40.81 4.94
C SER A 31 2.10 -39.50 5.64
N VAL A 32 3.02 -39.55 6.61
CA VAL A 32 3.49 -38.35 7.32
C VAL A 32 4.43 -37.53 6.43
N ASP A 33 5.20 -38.15 5.54
CA ASP A 33 6.06 -37.46 4.59
C ASP A 33 5.23 -36.70 3.56
N GLU A 34 4.21 -37.36 3.03
CA GLU A 34 3.24 -36.75 2.14
C GLU A 34 2.52 -35.59 2.82
N ALA A 35 2.09 -35.76 4.08
CA ALA A 35 1.43 -34.71 4.85
C ALA A 35 2.36 -33.51 5.10
N LEU A 36 3.63 -33.73 5.46
CA LEU A 36 4.61 -32.66 5.66
C LEU A 36 4.94 -31.92 4.37
N ASN A 37 5.05 -32.63 3.25
CA ASN A 37 5.28 -31.99 1.95
C ASN A 37 4.07 -31.15 1.51
N ARG A 38 2.85 -31.64 1.75
CA ARG A 38 1.60 -30.87 1.53
C ARG A 38 1.56 -29.63 2.42
N GLU A 39 1.80 -29.79 3.72
CA GLU A 39 1.85 -28.69 4.69
C GLU A 39 2.89 -27.64 4.27
N ARG A 40 4.11 -28.05 3.89
CA ARG A 40 5.16 -27.15 3.39
C ARG A 40 4.67 -26.35 2.18
N ALA A 41 4.07 -27.02 1.19
CA ALA A 41 3.59 -26.36 -0.03
C ALA A 41 2.50 -25.31 0.27
N VAL A 42 1.56 -25.62 1.17
CA VAL A 42 0.52 -24.68 1.61
C VAL A 42 1.14 -23.47 2.32
N LEU A 43 2.06 -23.71 3.26
CA LEU A 43 2.73 -22.65 4.03
C LEU A 43 3.63 -21.76 3.15
N GLU A 44 4.33 -22.34 2.17
CA GLU A 44 5.13 -21.59 1.19
C GLU A 44 4.24 -20.70 0.31
N ARG A 45 3.12 -21.23 -0.17
CA ARG A 45 2.15 -20.47 -0.96
C ARG A 45 1.55 -19.33 -0.15
N ALA A 46 1.11 -19.61 1.08
CA ALA A 46 0.59 -18.60 1.99
C ALA A 46 1.60 -17.49 2.26
N ARG A 47 2.88 -17.86 2.46
CA ARG A 47 3.97 -16.90 2.63
C ARG A 47 4.15 -16.02 1.41
N GLN A 48 4.14 -16.60 0.20
CA GLN A 48 4.29 -15.84 -1.03
C GLN A 48 3.13 -14.86 -1.22
N ASP A 49 1.89 -15.33 -1.01
CA ASP A 49 0.69 -14.49 -1.13
C ASP A 49 0.72 -13.32 -0.12
N LEU A 50 1.15 -13.57 1.13
CA LEU A 50 1.31 -12.52 2.14
C LEU A 50 2.37 -11.49 1.75
N LEU A 51 3.51 -11.91 1.19
CA LEU A 51 4.55 -11.00 0.74
C LEU A 51 4.09 -10.16 -0.45
N THR A 52 3.33 -10.75 -1.38
CA THR A 52 2.73 -10.03 -2.50
C THR A 52 1.71 -8.99 -2.00
N LEU A 53 0.83 -9.36 -1.08
CA LEU A 53 -0.13 -8.43 -0.47
C LEU A 53 0.55 -7.31 0.32
N GLU A 54 1.64 -7.62 1.05
CA GLU A 54 2.45 -6.61 1.74
C GLU A 54 3.04 -5.60 0.74
N ALA A 55 3.61 -6.07 -0.37
CA ALA A 55 4.16 -5.21 -1.40
C ALA A 55 3.07 -4.35 -2.09
N GLU A 56 1.92 -4.94 -2.40
CA GLU A 56 0.76 -4.19 -2.93
C GLU A 56 0.31 -3.09 -1.95
N ALA A 57 0.18 -3.41 -0.67
CA ALA A 57 -0.22 -2.46 0.36
C ALA A 57 0.79 -1.31 0.53
N GLN A 58 2.09 -1.61 0.51
CA GLN A 58 3.14 -0.59 0.56
C GLN A 58 3.09 0.34 -0.65
N ARG A 59 2.84 -0.21 -1.85
CA ARG A 59 2.67 0.60 -3.06
C ARG A 59 1.46 1.52 -2.94
N TYR A 60 0.31 1.01 -2.50
CA TYR A 60 -0.87 1.86 -2.30
C TYR A 60 -0.65 2.95 -1.26
N LEU A 61 0.06 2.65 -0.17
CA LEU A 61 0.42 3.64 0.84
C LEU A 61 1.28 4.76 0.24
N SER A 62 2.28 4.41 -0.58
CA SER A 62 3.14 5.37 -1.26
C SER A 62 2.35 6.24 -2.25
N ASP A 63 1.47 5.64 -3.05
CA ASP A 63 0.61 6.36 -4.00
C ASP A 63 -0.32 7.34 -3.27
N LEU A 64 -0.93 6.91 -2.16
CA LEU A 64 -1.78 7.77 -1.32
C LEU A 64 -1.00 8.93 -0.69
N GLN A 65 0.23 8.68 -0.23
CA GLN A 65 1.09 9.72 0.31
C GLN A 65 1.47 10.77 -0.76
N ALA A 66 1.81 10.32 -1.97
CA ALA A 66 2.09 11.20 -3.10
C ALA A 66 0.88 12.07 -3.45
N MET A 67 -0.30 11.45 -3.61
CA MET A 67 -1.54 12.19 -3.88
C MET A 67 -1.87 13.19 -2.77
N ARG A 68 -1.63 12.84 -1.49
CA ARG A 68 -1.83 13.76 -0.36
C ARG A 68 -0.94 14.99 -0.49
N ILE A 69 0.34 14.81 -0.85
CA ILE A 69 1.28 15.92 -1.05
C ILE A 69 0.82 16.82 -2.20
N GLU A 70 0.42 16.24 -3.33
CA GLU A 70 -0.07 16.99 -4.50
C GLU A 70 -1.30 17.83 -4.14
N LEU A 71 -2.30 17.23 -3.47
CA LEU A 71 -3.49 17.94 -3.02
C LEU A 71 -3.18 19.03 -2.00
N SER A 72 -2.25 18.78 -1.09
CA SER A 72 -1.84 19.78 -0.07
C SER A 72 -1.15 20.98 -0.72
N ARG A 73 -0.31 20.72 -1.74
CA ARG A 73 0.34 21.77 -2.52
C ARG A 73 -0.68 22.60 -3.31
N ASP A 74 -1.60 21.93 -4.01
CA ASP A 74 -2.61 22.61 -4.84
C ASP A 74 -3.59 23.44 -4.00
N THR A 75 -4.09 22.90 -2.89
CA THR A 75 -4.97 23.64 -1.98
C THR A 75 -4.26 24.84 -1.32
N GLY A 76 -2.99 24.69 -0.95
CA GLY A 76 -2.17 25.79 -0.46
C GLY A 76 -1.96 26.88 -1.51
N ALA A 77 -1.65 26.49 -2.75
CA ALA A 77 -1.48 27.39 -3.88
C ALA A 77 -2.75 28.21 -4.15
N ARG A 78 -3.91 27.55 -4.25
CA ARG A 78 -5.19 28.21 -4.48
C ARG A 78 -5.56 29.16 -3.35
N ARG A 79 -5.31 28.77 -2.09
CA ARG A 79 -5.58 29.64 -0.93
C ARG A 79 -4.79 30.94 -1.01
N LEU A 80 -3.49 30.84 -1.29
CA LEU A 80 -2.62 32.02 -1.43
C LEU A 80 -3.06 32.90 -2.61
N GLN A 81 -3.44 32.31 -3.73
CA GLN A 81 -3.94 33.07 -4.88
C GLN A 81 -5.21 33.83 -4.52
N VAL A 82 -6.20 33.17 -3.92
CA VAL A 82 -7.47 33.80 -3.52
C VAL A 82 -7.22 34.92 -2.50
N GLU A 83 -6.34 34.71 -1.52
CA GLU A 83 -5.93 35.75 -0.57
C GLU A 83 -5.29 36.95 -1.27
N SER A 84 -4.43 36.69 -2.26
CA SER A 84 -3.82 37.76 -3.06
C SER A 84 -4.85 38.53 -3.88
N GLU A 85 -5.80 37.86 -4.53
CA GLU A 85 -6.86 38.48 -5.32
C GLU A 85 -7.79 39.32 -4.44
N LEU A 86 -8.16 38.80 -3.26
CA LEU A 86 -8.93 39.55 -2.25
C LEU A 86 -8.19 40.80 -1.77
N ALA A 87 -6.87 40.73 -1.57
CA ALA A 87 -6.06 41.88 -1.18
C ALA A 87 -6.03 42.96 -2.28
N HIS A 88 -5.90 42.56 -3.55
CA HIS A 88 -5.93 43.49 -4.69
C HIS A 88 -7.32 44.12 -4.89
N MET A 89 -8.41 43.36 -4.71
CA MET A 89 -9.76 43.92 -4.80
C MET A 89 -10.02 44.93 -3.67
N ARG A 90 -9.52 44.67 -2.45
CA ARG A 90 -9.67 45.59 -1.31
C ARG A 90 -8.91 46.90 -1.51
N SER A 91 -7.71 46.86 -2.11
CA SER A 91 -6.94 48.07 -2.41
C SER A 91 -7.57 48.91 -3.52
N ALA A 92 -8.23 48.28 -4.51
CA ALA A 92 -8.94 48.98 -5.59
C ALA A 92 -10.19 49.76 -5.13
N THR A 93 -10.78 49.41 -3.98
CA THR A 93 -11.96 50.09 -3.41
C THR A 93 -11.65 51.10 -2.29
N GLY A 94 -10.37 51.30 -1.92
CA GLY A 94 -9.95 52.30 -0.93
C GLY A 94 -9.37 53.57 -1.58
N PRO A 95 -9.39 54.74 -0.91
CA PRO A 95 -8.74 55.95 -1.43
C PRO A 95 -7.23 55.70 -1.62
N SER A 96 -6.74 55.98 -2.82
CA SER A 96 -5.38 55.67 -3.28
C SER A 96 -4.29 56.30 -2.42
N LEU A 97 -3.38 55.49 -1.89
CA LEU A 97 -2.06 55.92 -1.40
C LEU A 97 -0.97 55.43 -2.37
N PRO A 98 0.16 56.16 -2.51
CA PRO A 98 1.11 55.97 -3.60
C PRO A 98 1.83 54.62 -3.53
N GLU A 99 1.97 54.02 -4.71
CA GLU A 99 2.50 52.68 -4.98
C GLU A 99 3.88 52.40 -4.38
N VAL A 100 3.95 51.39 -3.51
CA VAL A 100 5.21 50.69 -3.23
C VAL A 100 5.24 49.43 -4.09
N ASN A 101 5.97 49.56 -5.17
CA ASN A 101 6.30 48.56 -6.18
C ASN A 101 6.90 47.29 -5.54
N LYS A 102 6.31 46.11 -5.78
CA LYS A 102 6.95 44.77 -5.73
C LYS A 102 5.98 43.68 -6.22
N PRO A 103 6.08 43.21 -7.48
CA PRO A 103 5.42 41.97 -7.87
C PRO A 103 6.39 40.81 -7.60
N ALA A 104 6.34 40.24 -6.39
CA ALA A 104 6.84 38.89 -6.18
C ALA A 104 5.74 37.90 -6.59
N HIS A 105 5.36 37.89 -7.86
CA HIS A 105 4.56 36.79 -8.42
C HIS A 105 5.48 35.59 -8.57
N GLN A 106 5.66 34.82 -7.48
CA GLN A 106 6.06 33.44 -7.63
C GLN A 106 4.92 32.75 -8.37
N VAL A 107 5.18 32.36 -9.62
CA VAL A 107 4.26 31.57 -10.44
C VAL A 107 4.09 30.22 -9.76
N ILE A 108 3.14 30.11 -8.83
CA ILE A 108 2.75 28.84 -8.27
C ILE A 108 1.94 28.13 -9.37
N LYS A 109 2.56 27.14 -10.00
CA LYS A 109 1.92 26.34 -11.05
C LYS A 109 0.75 25.56 -10.43
N LEU A 110 -0.47 26.03 -10.68
CA LEU A 110 -1.71 25.38 -10.26
C LEU A 110 -1.95 24.15 -11.12
N LEU A 111 -2.60 23.14 -10.55
CA LEU A 111 -3.11 22.03 -11.36
C LEU A 111 -4.20 22.57 -12.28
N THR A 112 -4.16 22.17 -13.55
CA THR A 112 -5.26 22.38 -14.48
C THR A 112 -6.51 21.62 -14.00
N GLU A 113 -7.69 22.05 -14.43
CA GLU A 113 -8.94 21.35 -14.07
C GLU A 113 -8.94 19.88 -14.49
N GLU A 114 -8.33 19.57 -15.65
CA GLU A 114 -8.17 18.20 -16.14
C GLU A 114 -7.25 17.38 -15.23
N GLU A 115 -6.13 17.94 -14.77
CA GLU A 115 -5.22 17.27 -13.84
C GLU A 115 -5.88 17.04 -12.48
N ALA A 116 -6.63 18.01 -11.96
CA ALA A 116 -7.36 17.88 -10.71
C ALA A 116 -8.47 16.79 -10.79
N LYS A 117 -9.20 16.74 -11.91
CA LYS A 117 -10.21 15.71 -12.16
C LYS A 117 -9.58 14.32 -12.28
N SER A 118 -8.48 14.21 -13.05
CA SER A 118 -7.70 12.98 -13.19
C SER A 118 -7.15 12.49 -11.84
N LEU A 119 -6.67 13.40 -10.99
CA LEU A 119 -6.17 13.05 -9.67
C LEU A 119 -7.30 12.54 -8.75
N LYS A 120 -8.48 13.15 -8.82
CA LYS A 120 -9.67 12.68 -8.10
C LYS A 120 -10.06 11.27 -8.56
N GLU A 121 -10.14 11.02 -9.85
CA GLU A 121 -10.46 9.69 -10.39
C GLU A 121 -9.43 8.62 -9.98
N ARG A 122 -8.14 8.97 -10.05
CA ARG A 122 -7.05 8.09 -9.58
C ARG A 122 -7.16 7.78 -8.09
N SER A 123 -7.47 8.76 -7.24
CA SER A 123 -7.63 8.54 -5.80
C SER A 123 -8.81 7.63 -5.47
N VAL A 124 -9.96 7.82 -6.14
CA VAL A 124 -11.14 6.95 -5.99
C VAL A 124 -10.81 5.51 -6.40
N ALA A 125 -10.08 5.32 -7.50
CA ALA A 125 -9.69 3.98 -7.96
C ALA A 125 -8.72 3.28 -6.99
N VAL A 126 -7.80 4.01 -6.35
CA VAL A 126 -6.91 3.45 -5.32
C VAL A 126 -7.70 3.07 -4.07
N ILE A 127 -8.64 3.91 -3.62
CA ILE A 127 -9.51 3.61 -2.47
C ILE A 127 -10.35 2.36 -2.73
N ALA A 128 -10.98 2.28 -3.91
CA ALA A 128 -11.80 1.13 -4.30
C ALA A 128 -10.99 -0.18 -4.30
N ARG A 129 -9.75 -0.15 -4.80
CA ARG A 129 -8.84 -1.30 -4.77
C ARG A 129 -8.37 -1.64 -3.36
N SER A 130 -8.08 -0.65 -2.53
CA SER A 130 -7.68 -0.83 -1.13
C SER A 130 -8.77 -1.52 -0.32
N ASN A 131 -10.04 -1.13 -0.52
CA ASN A 131 -11.19 -1.74 0.16
C ASN A 131 -11.41 -3.22 -0.19
N GLN A 132 -10.80 -3.73 -1.25
CA GLN A 132 -10.87 -5.15 -1.62
C GLN A 132 -9.82 -6.01 -0.90
N LEU A 133 -8.77 -5.40 -0.34
CA LEU A 133 -7.69 -6.12 0.35
C LEU A 133 -8.16 -6.88 1.60
N PRO A 134 -9.02 -6.34 2.48
CA PRO A 134 -9.52 -7.08 3.64
C PRO A 134 -10.24 -8.37 3.24
N GLY A 135 -11.13 -8.30 2.25
CA GLY A 135 -11.85 -9.48 1.75
C GLY A 135 -10.94 -10.49 1.05
N ARG A 136 -9.85 -10.04 0.39
CA ARG A 136 -8.83 -10.94 -0.15
C ARG A 136 -8.04 -11.64 0.96
N ALA A 137 -7.68 -10.91 2.02
CA ALA A 137 -6.96 -11.46 3.17
C ALA A 137 -7.81 -12.49 3.92
N GLU A 138 -9.11 -12.23 4.10
CA GLU A 138 -10.04 -13.18 4.74
C GLU A 138 -10.24 -14.45 3.92
N ARG A 139 -10.33 -14.34 2.58
CA ARG A 139 -10.36 -15.52 1.72
C ARG A 139 -9.07 -16.33 1.78
N LEU A 140 -7.92 -15.67 1.93
CA LEU A 140 -6.64 -16.34 2.09
C LEU A 140 -6.59 -17.14 3.40
N THR A 141 -7.00 -16.54 4.51
CA THR A 141 -7.00 -17.22 5.82
C THR A 141 -7.97 -18.41 5.84
N LEU A 142 -9.14 -18.28 5.24
CA LEU A 142 -10.09 -19.39 5.09
C LEU A 142 -9.51 -20.53 4.24
N ARG A 143 -8.83 -20.21 3.14
CA ARG A 143 -8.20 -21.22 2.27
C ARG A 143 -7.08 -21.96 3.00
N ILE A 144 -6.21 -21.25 3.70
CA ILE A 144 -5.12 -21.86 4.50
C ILE A 144 -5.70 -22.82 5.53
N ARG A 145 -6.81 -22.45 6.17
CA ARG A 145 -7.48 -23.29 7.17
C ARG A 145 -8.08 -24.55 6.54
N GLN A 146 -8.74 -24.43 5.39
CA GLN A 146 -9.32 -25.57 4.68
C GLN A 146 -8.26 -26.52 4.12
N GLU A 147 -7.16 -25.99 3.58
CA GLU A 147 -6.04 -26.78 3.06
C GLU A 147 -5.20 -27.44 4.16
N GLY A 148 -5.26 -26.95 5.41
CA GLY A 148 -4.59 -27.55 6.56
C GLY A 148 -5.37 -28.66 7.28
N GLU A 149 -6.66 -28.81 7.01
CA GLU A 149 -7.54 -29.80 7.66
C GLU A 149 -7.70 -31.12 6.85
N GLY A 150 -7.06 -31.26 5.66
CA GLY A 150 -7.14 -32.45 4.78
C GLY A 150 -5.80 -33.04 4.36
#